data_AF-A8Y5W8-F1
#
_entry.id   AF-A8Y5W8-F1
#
_cell.length_a   1.000
_cell.length_b   1.000
_cell.length_c   1.000
_cell.angle_alpha   90.00
_cell.angle_beta   90.00
_cell.angle_gamma   90.00
#
_symmetry.space_group_name_H-M   'P 1'
#
loop_
_entity.id
_entity.type
_entity.pdbx_description
1 polymer ?
#
loop_
_entity_poly.entity_id
_entity_poly.type
_entity_poly.pdbx_seq_one_letter_code
_entity_poly.pdbx_strand_id
1 'polypeptide(L)' 'MEKFPALNTECFDQHIAERLHLQEPPRILILYGSVRERSYSRFVAEEAGRLLTAMGAEVKFFNPFWTAFCPFPA' A
#
# COMPACT_ATOMS: atom_id res chain seq x y z
N MET A 1 8.67 -14.37 -8.96
CA MET A 1 9.05 -13.19 -9.75
C MET A 1 7.81 -12.33 -9.83
N GLU A 2 7.73 -11.27 -9.03
CA GLU A 2 6.57 -10.38 -9.06
C GLU A 2 6.44 -9.79 -10.46
N LYS A 3 5.29 -10.01 -11.09
CA LYS A 3 5.02 -9.56 -12.44
C LYS A 3 3.98 -8.45 -12.34
N PHE A 4 4.33 -7.26 -12.81
CA PHE A 4 3.43 -6.13 -12.91
C PHE A 4 3.05 -5.93 -14.39
N PRO A 5 2.05 -6.66 -14.91
CA PRO A 5 1.76 -6.69 -16.34
C PRO A 5 1.31 -5.34 -16.92
N ALA A 6 0.74 -4.47 -16.07
CA ALA A 6 0.26 -3.14 -16.45
C ALA A 6 1.22 -2.00 -16.05
N LEU A 7 2.41 -2.33 -15.52
CA LEU A 7 3.38 -1.33 -15.09
C LEU A 7 4.08 -0.71 -16.28
N ASN A 8 4.03 0.62 -16.38
CA ASN A 8 4.94 1.35 -17.24
C ASN A 8 6.31 1.45 -16.54
N THR A 9 7.31 0.75 -17.08
CA THR A 9 8.67 0.72 -16.52
C THR A 9 9.38 2.07 -16.62
N GLU A 10 9.00 2.95 -17.56
CA GLU A 10 9.58 4.30 -17.66
C GLU A 10 9.19 5.18 -16.47
N CYS A 11 8.06 4.89 -15.83
CA CYS A 11 7.56 5.62 -14.67
C CYS A 11 7.87 4.92 -13.33
N PHE A 12 8.57 3.78 -13.35
CA PHE A 12 8.82 2.98 -12.16
C PHE A 12 10.30 2.99 -11.79
N ASP A 13 10.60 3.45 -10.58
CA ASP A 13 11.95 3.50 -10.04
C ASP A 13 12.08 2.55 -8.85
N GLN A 14 12.74 1.42 -9.08
CA GLN A 14 13.00 0.41 -8.07
C GLN A 14 14.08 0.83 -7.06
N HIS A 15 14.92 1.81 -7.42
CA HIS A 15 16.06 2.27 -6.62
C HIS A 15 15.80 3.63 -5.96
N ILE A 16 14.53 4.06 -5.88
CA ILE A 16 14.17 5.37 -5.34
C ILE A 16 14.63 5.55 -3.89
N ALA A 17 14.60 4.48 -3.08
CA ALA A 17 15.07 4.50 -1.70
C ALA A 17 16.57 4.80 -1.60
N GLU A 18 17.38 4.23 -2.51
CA GLU A 18 18.82 4.49 -2.61
C GLU A 18 19.09 5.93 -3.06
N ARG A 19 18.36 6.40 -4.07
CA ARG A 19 18.48 7.78 -4.60
C ARG A 19 18.11 8.84 -3.58
N LEU A 20 17.20 8.53 -2.66
CA LEU A 20 16.79 9.39 -1.56
C LEU A 20 17.70 9.25 -0.32
N HIS A 21 18.74 8.40 -0.39
CA HIS A 21 19.67 8.13 0.70
C HIS A 21 18.98 7.76 2.03
N LEU A 22 17.87 7.02 1.94
CA LEU A 22 17.12 6.60 3.12
C LEU A 22 17.90 5.50 3.85
N GLN A 23 18.21 5.73 5.14
CA GLN A 23 18.86 4.72 5.99
C GLN A 23 17.91 3.59 6.41
N GLU A 24 16.61 3.90 6.48
CA GLU A 24 15.55 2.95 6.80
C GLU A 24 14.50 2.91 5.67
N PRO A 25 13.89 1.74 5.41
CA PRO A 25 12.83 1.66 4.41
C PRO A 25 11.67 2.60 4.79
N PRO A 26 11.14 3.39 3.84
CA PRO A 26 10.05 4.32 4.12
C PRO A 26 8.82 3.55 4.58
N ARG A 27 8.27 3.92 5.74
CA ARG A 27 7.13 3.27 6.36
C ARG A 27 5.84 3.93 5.91
N ILE A 28 5.03 3.23 5.11
CA ILE A 28 3.82 3.76 4.49
C ILE A 28 2.61 3.00 5.02
N LEU A 29 1.65 3.74 5.59
CA LEU A 29 0.34 3.22 5.97
C LEU A 29 -0.68 3.59 4.89
N ILE A 30 -1.30 2.58 4.27
CA ILE A 30 -2.34 2.77 3.26
C ILE A 30 -3.71 2.60 3.91
N LEU A 31 -4.55 3.61 3.69
CA LEU A 31 -5.95 3.67 4.14
C LEU A 31 -6.86 3.46 2.94
N TYR A 32 -7.88 2.62 3.07
CA TYR A 32 -8.95 2.49 2.09
C TYR A 32 -10.32 2.70 2.75
N GLY A 33 -11.25 3.35 2.05
CA GLY A 33 -12.51 3.84 2.63
C GLY A 33 -13.73 2.93 2.46
N SER A 34 -13.58 1.70 1.96
CA SER A 34 -14.72 0.80 1.68
C SER A 34 -14.52 -0.56 2.31
N VAL A 35 -15.50 -0.95 3.15
CA VAL A 35 -15.62 -2.24 3.86
C VAL A 35 -16.40 -3.29 3.06
N ARG A 36 -16.80 -2.99 1.83
CA ARG A 36 -17.54 -3.92 0.97
C ARG A 36 -16.63 -5.07 0.54
N GLU A 37 -17.22 -6.24 0.31
CA GLU A 37 -16.53 -7.43 -0.19
C GLU A 37 -15.77 -7.15 -1.50
N ARG A 38 -16.42 -6.46 -2.46
CA ARG A 38 -15.76 -5.96 -3.68
C ARG A 38 -15.53 -4.45 -3.56
N SER A 39 -14.28 -4.06 -3.37
CA SER A 39 -13.89 -2.68 -3.09
C SER A 39 -12.75 -2.27 -4.02
N TYR A 40 -13.05 -1.44 -5.03
CA TYR A 40 -12.03 -0.98 -5.98
C TYR A 40 -10.93 -0.16 -5.31
N SER A 41 -11.28 0.65 -4.30
CA SER A 41 -10.29 1.39 -3.52
C SER A 41 -9.37 0.46 -2.73
N ARG A 42 -9.88 -0.68 -2.24
CA ARG A 42 -9.04 -1.71 -1.62
C ARG A 42 -8.11 -2.38 -2.63
N PHE A 43 -8.60 -2.75 -3.82
CA PHE A 43 -7.74 -3.36 -4.85
C PHE A 43 -6.65 -2.41 -5.34
N VAL A 44 -6.97 -1.13 -5.53
CA VAL A 44 -5.97 -0.11 -5.87
C VAL A 44 -4.97 0.06 -4.74
N ALA A 45 -5.42 0.09 -3.48
CA ALA A 45 -4.53 0.14 -2.33
C ALA A 45 -3.56 -1.05 -2.30
N GLU A 46 -4.06 -2.27 -2.50
CA GLU A 46 -3.26 -3.50 -2.53
C GLU A 46 -2.21 -3.47 -3.64
N GLU A 47 -2.59 -3.08 -4.87
CA GLU A 47 -1.63 -2.94 -5.98
C GLU A 47 -0.62 -1.82 -5.74
N ALA A 48 -1.03 -0.68 -5.17
CA ALA A 48 -0.12 0.38 -4.79
C ALA A 48 0.88 -0.09 -3.73
N GLY A 49 0.44 -0.88 -2.75
CA GLY A 49 1.33 -1.47 -1.75
C GLY A 49 2.35 -2.43 -2.34
N ARG A 50 1.96 -3.24 -3.34
CA ARG A 50 2.90 -4.10 -4.08
C ARG A 50 3.98 -3.27 -4.80
N LEU A 51 3.58 -2.18 -5.48
CA LEU A 51 4.53 -1.29 -6.15
C LEU A 51 5.48 -0.62 -5.15
N LEU A 52 4.96 -0.07 -4.07
CA LEU A 52 5.76 0.59 -3.03
C LEU A 52 6.73 -0.38 -2.34
N THR A 53 6.31 -1.62 -2.12
CA THR A 53 7.17 -2.68 -1.57
C THR A 53 8.31 -3.01 -2.53
N ALA A 54 8.01 -3.13 -3.84
CA ALA A 54 9.03 -3.32 -4.87
C ALA A 54 9.99 -2.13 -4.98
N MET A 55 9.57 -0.91 -4.63
CA MET A 55 10.41 0.29 -4.52
C MET A 55 11.23 0.38 -3.21
N GLY A 56 11.11 -0.62 -2.33
CA GLY A 56 11.86 -0.70 -1.07
C GLY A 56 11.16 -0.12 0.16
N ALA A 57 9.85 0.16 0.10
CA ALA A 57 9.08 0.66 1.24
C ALA A 57 8.56 -0.47 2.15
N GLU A 58 8.42 -0.19 3.45
CA GLU A 58 7.63 -1.02 4.37
C GLU A 58 6.16 -0.57 4.32
N VAL A 59 5.29 -1.39 3.74
CA VAL A 59 3.87 -1.04 3.59
C VAL A 59 3.00 -1.77 4.60
N LYS A 60 2.08 -1.03 5.25
CA LYS A 60 1.02 -1.58 6.10
C LYS A 60 -0.33 -1.09 5.61
N PHE A 61 -1.36 -1.91 5.82
CA PHE A 61 -2.75 -1.59 5.47
C PHE A 61 -3.58 -1.40 6.72
N PHE A 62 -4.34 -0.31 6.78
CA PHE A 62 -5.36 -0.13 7.79
C PHE A 62 -6.67 -0.79 7.32
N ASN A 63 -7.25 -1.64 8.16
CA ASN A 63 -8.53 -2.28 7.88
C ASN A 63 -9.67 -1.56 8.64
N PRO A 64 -10.53 -0.78 7.95
CA PRO A 64 -11.61 -0.01 8.56
C PRO A 64 -12.76 -0.86 9.12
N PHE A 65 -12.79 -2.17 8.83
CA PHE A 65 -13.77 -3.08 9.46
C PHE A 65 -13.58 -3.11 10.98
N TRP A 66 -12.34 -3.00 11.47
CA TRP A 66 -12.03 -2.97 12.90
C TRP A 66 -12.59 -1.72 13.59
N THR A 67 -12.70 -0.59 12.88
CA THR A 67 -13.32 0.63 13.43
C THR A 67 -14.84 0.65 13.32
N ALA A 68 -15.42 -0.05 12.35
CA ALA A 68 -16.87 -0.14 12.19
C ALA A 68 -17.53 -1.03 13.27
N PHE A 69 -16.74 -1.90 13.92
CA PHE A 69 -17.18 -2.84 14.95
C PHE A 69 -16.65 -2.50 16.36
N CYS A 70 -16.39 -1.22 16.64
CA CYS A 70 -16.21 -0.78 18.02
C CYS A 70 -17.59 -0.39 18.59
N PRO A 71 -18.28 -1.24 19.37
CA PRO A 71 -19.28 -0.74 20.28
C PRO A 71 -18.49 -0.01 21.37
N PHE A 72 -18.38 1.32 21.28
CA PHE A 72 -17.99 2.08 22.45
C PHE A 72 -19.04 1.77 23.53
N PRO A 73 -18.71 1.13 24.67
CA PRO A 73 -19.55 1.29 25.84
C PRO A 73 -19.34 2.73 26.31
N ALA A 74 -20.45 3.45 26.45
CA ALA A 74 -20.48 4.68 27.22
C ALA A 74 -20.02 4.43 28.67
#